data_AF-A0A5K3FU81-F1
#
_entry.id   AF-A0A5K3FU81-F1
#
_cell.length_a   1.000
_cell.length_b   1.000
_cell.length_c   1.000
_cell.angle_alpha   90.00
_cell.angle_beta   90.00
_cell.angle_gamma   90.00
#
_symmetry.space_group_name_H-M   'P 1'
#
loop_
_entity.id
_entity.type
_entity.pdbx_description
1 polymer ?
#
loop_
_entity_poly.entity_id
_entity_poly.type
_entity_poly.pdbx_seq_one_letter_code
_entity_poly.pdbx_strand_id
1 'polypeptide(L)'
;MLQIKSADCLHGVDQDKEAVYTFKGITEYWHYGNQKIDDRGWGCGYRTLQTLISWFKLNLSHQLTFPDIYDIQSILISTGDKPQSFYKSHEWIGSFEVGLVIQTITNV
;
A
#
# COMPACT_ATOMS: atom_id res chain seq x y z
N MET A 1 5.99 -12.95 2.36
CA MET A 1 4.99 -12.16 1.63
C MET A 1 5.07 -12.54 0.16
N LEU A 2 3.95 -12.60 -0.58
CA LEU A 2 4.00 -12.82 -2.03
C LEU A 2 4.55 -11.56 -2.69
N GLN A 3 5.60 -11.69 -3.51
CA GLN A 3 6.16 -10.59 -4.29
C GLN A 3 5.70 -10.69 -5.73
N ILE A 4 5.34 -9.54 -6.32
CA ILE A 4 4.95 -9.40 -7.73
C ILE A 4 6.03 -8.53 -8.39
N LYS A 5 6.70 -9.06 -9.41
CA LYS A 5 7.70 -8.32 -10.18
C LYS A 5 7.08 -7.86 -11.49
N SER A 6 7.56 -6.73 -12.00
CA SER A 6 7.15 -6.21 -13.31
C SER A 6 7.31 -7.23 -14.43
N ALA A 7 8.35 -8.09 -14.36
CA ALA A 7 8.61 -9.14 -15.33
C ALA A 7 7.53 -10.25 -15.33
N ASP A 8 6.91 -10.52 -14.17
CA ASP A 8 5.87 -11.55 -14.05
C ASP A 8 4.60 -11.12 -14.80
N CYS A 9 4.33 -9.81 -14.88
CA CYS A 9 3.19 -9.25 -15.60
C CYS A 9 3.30 -9.33 -17.14
N LEU A 10 4.52 -9.57 -17.66
CA LEU A 10 4.79 -9.62 -19.09
C LEU A 10 4.90 -11.05 -19.62
N HIS A 11 4.72 -12.05 -18.76
CA HIS A 11 4.83 -13.45 -19.15
C HIS A 11 3.70 -13.83 -20.13
N GLY A 12 4.08 -14.32 -21.32
CA GLY A 12 3.12 -14.75 -22.36
C GLY A 12 2.58 -13.63 -23.25
N VAL A 13 3.07 -12.40 -23.10
CA VAL A 13 2.72 -11.28 -23.99
C VAL A 13 3.52 -11.38 -25.29
N ASP A 14 2.80 -11.42 -26.42
CA ASP A 14 3.39 -11.30 -27.75
C ASP A 14 3.77 -9.83 -28.01
N GLN A 15 5.05 -9.49 -27.76
CA GLN A 15 5.55 -8.12 -27.84
C GLN A 15 5.51 -7.53 -29.27
N ASP A 16 5.31 -8.37 -30.29
CA ASP A 16 5.23 -7.94 -31.68
C ASP A 16 3.82 -7.51 -32.09
N LYS A 17 2.79 -7.75 -31.26
CA LYS A 17 1.38 -7.45 -31.59
C LYS A 17 0.79 -6.28 -30.83
N GLU A 18 1.23 -6.01 -29.59
CA GLU A 18 0.68 -4.92 -28.78
C GLU A 18 1.74 -4.29 -27.87
N ALA A 19 1.68 -2.96 -27.73
CA ALA A 19 2.46 -2.24 -26.73
C ALA A 19 1.83 -2.44 -25.34
N VAL A 20 2.42 -3.32 -24.53
CA VAL A 20 2.01 -3.57 -23.14
C VAL A 20 2.82 -2.73 -22.17
N TYR A 21 2.13 -2.09 -21.24
CA TYR A 21 2.75 -1.31 -20.16
C TYR A 21 2.41 -1.93 -18.81
N THR A 22 3.41 -1.98 -17.94
CA THR A 22 3.27 -2.42 -16.54
C THR A 22 4.11 -1.50 -15.64
N PHE A 23 3.91 -1.60 -14.33
CA PHE A 23 4.78 -0.94 -13.37
C PHE A 23 6.22 -1.44 -13.51
N LYS A 24 7.22 -0.66 -13.06
CA LYS A 24 8.62 -1.10 -13.02
C LYS A 24 9.01 -1.51 -11.61
N GLY A 25 9.71 -2.62 -11.43
CA GLY A 25 10.25 -3.03 -10.14
C GLY A 25 9.45 -4.15 -9.47
N ILE A 26 9.48 -4.17 -8.13
CA ILE A 26 8.92 -5.25 -7.30
C ILE A 26 7.97 -4.67 -6.25
N THR A 27 6.85 -5.33 -5.99
CA THR A 27 5.92 -5.00 -4.91
C THR A 27 5.54 -6.25 -4.14
N GLU A 28 5.03 -6.09 -2.93
CA GLU A 28 4.43 -7.15 -2.13
C GLU A 28 2.90 -7.11 -2.23
N TYR A 29 2.28 -8.28 -2.34
CA TYR A 29 0.82 -8.40 -2.36
C TYR A 29 0.26 -8.39 -0.94
N TRP A 30 -0.42 -7.29 -0.60
CA TRP A 30 -1.13 -7.14 0.67
C TRP A 30 -2.63 -7.30 0.46
N HIS A 31 -3.27 -8.06 1.35
CA HIS A 31 -4.66 -8.45 1.29
C HIS A 31 -5.26 -8.60 2.70
N TYR A 32 -6.58 -8.80 2.75
CA TYR A 32 -7.31 -8.98 4.01
C TYR A 32 -6.70 -10.09 4.88
N GLY A 33 -6.66 -9.86 6.20
CA GLY A 33 -6.11 -10.83 7.16
C GLY A 33 -4.59 -10.75 7.34
N ASN A 34 -3.86 -9.98 6.53
CA ASN A 34 -2.45 -9.75 6.78
C ASN A 34 -2.23 -9.03 8.13
N GLN A 35 -1.05 -9.23 8.73
CA GLN A 35 -0.71 -8.76 10.08
C GLN A 35 -1.66 -9.26 11.20
N LYS A 36 -2.42 -10.34 10.96
CA LYS A 36 -3.40 -10.90 11.92
C LYS A 36 -4.53 -9.94 12.30
N ILE A 37 -4.86 -8.99 11.41
CA ILE A 37 -6.00 -8.07 11.59
C ILE A 37 -7.14 -8.54 10.69
N ASP A 38 -8.34 -8.74 11.27
CA ASP A 38 -9.56 -9.03 10.50
C ASP A 38 -10.16 -7.74 9.95
N ASP A 39 -9.69 -7.35 8.77
CA ASP A 39 -10.07 -6.12 8.11
C ASP A 39 -11.06 -6.32 6.95
N ARG A 40 -11.76 -7.46 6.93
CA ARG A 40 -12.77 -7.77 5.92
C ARG A 40 -13.90 -6.75 5.96
N GLY A 41 -14.21 -6.16 4.80
CA GLY A 41 -15.30 -5.18 4.65
C GLY A 41 -14.88 -3.71 4.83
N TRP A 42 -13.67 -3.42 5.32
CA TRP A 42 -13.23 -2.03 5.56
C TRP A 42 -11.74 -1.77 5.26
N GLY A 43 -10.92 -2.81 5.22
CA GLY A 43 -9.46 -2.71 5.10
C GLY A 43 -8.90 -2.46 3.70
N CYS A 44 -9.71 -2.41 2.64
CA CYS A 44 -9.20 -2.44 1.26
C CYS A 44 -8.24 -1.29 0.95
N GLY A 45 -8.57 -0.06 1.39
CA GLY A 45 -7.70 1.10 1.21
C GLY A 45 -6.34 0.92 1.91
N TYR A 46 -6.34 0.35 3.12
CA TYR A 46 -5.11 0.07 3.85
C TYR A 46 -4.23 -0.97 3.16
N ARG A 47 -4.80 -2.04 2.61
CA ARG A 47 -4.04 -3.10 1.92
C ARG A 47 -3.49 -2.63 0.57
N THR A 48 -4.24 -1.81 -0.14
CA THR A 48 -3.73 -1.10 -1.33
C THR A 48 -2.57 -0.19 -0.97
N LEU A 49 -2.68 0.60 0.11
CA LEU A 49 -1.59 1.45 0.60
C LEU A 49 -0.36 0.65 0.96
N GLN A 50 -0.51 -0.45 1.70
CA GLN A 50 0.61 -1.33 2.06
C GLN A 50 1.31 -1.92 0.82
N THR A 51 0.54 -2.32 -0.20
CA THR A 51 1.10 -2.72 -1.51
C THR A 51 1.91 -1.57 -2.12
N LEU A 52 1.41 -0.34 -2.15
CA LEU A 52 2.15 0.82 -2.67
C LEU A 52 3.42 1.11 -1.87
N ILE A 53 3.36 1.11 -0.53
CA ILE A 53 4.51 1.35 0.35
C ILE A 53 5.61 0.31 0.14
N SER A 54 5.22 -0.96 -0.08
CA SER A 54 6.18 -2.01 -0.35
C SER A 54 7.02 -1.74 -1.60
N TRP A 55 6.44 -1.10 -2.62
CA TRP A 55 7.17 -0.70 -3.82
C TRP A 55 8.25 0.34 -3.49
N PHE A 56 7.94 1.39 -2.71
CA PHE A 56 8.94 2.37 -2.28
C PHE A 56 10.07 1.70 -1.50
N LYS A 57 9.72 0.82 -0.56
CA LYS A 57 10.68 0.09 0.28
C LYS A 57 11.61 -0.80 -0.54
N LEU A 58 11.06 -1.58 -1.48
CA LEU A 58 11.82 -2.58 -2.24
C LEU A 58 12.63 -1.98 -3.39
N ASN A 59 12.21 -0.85 -3.98
CA ASN A 59 12.86 -0.30 -5.17
C ASN A 59 13.73 0.92 -4.88
N LEU A 60 13.47 1.68 -3.81
CA LEU A 60 14.23 2.90 -3.47
C LEU A 60 15.14 2.73 -2.25
N SER A 61 15.23 1.52 -1.66
CA SER A 61 16.04 1.24 -0.46
C SER A 61 15.70 2.13 0.74
N HIS A 62 14.47 2.64 0.84
CA HIS A 62 14.06 3.39 2.02
C HIS A 62 14.01 2.46 3.24
N GLN A 63 14.63 2.87 4.35
CA GLN A 63 14.53 2.19 5.65
C GLN A 63 13.15 2.46 6.30
N LEU A 64 12.07 2.11 5.59
CA LEU A 64 10.71 2.25 6.12
C LEU A 64 10.39 1.08 7.04
N THR A 65 10.04 1.41 8.28
CA THR A 65 9.22 0.52 9.11
C THR A 65 7.90 0.35 8.39
N PHE A 66 7.52 -0.90 8.13
CA PHE A 66 6.31 -1.19 7.37
C PHE A 66 5.09 -1.00 8.28
N PRO A 67 4.18 -0.06 8.00
CA PRO A 67 3.11 0.26 8.93
C PRO A 67 2.02 -0.82 8.93
N ASP A 68 1.46 -1.13 10.09
CA ASP A 68 0.18 -1.82 10.18
C ASP A 68 -1.00 -0.85 10.01
N ILE A 69 -2.23 -1.36 10.09
CA ILE A 69 -3.45 -0.54 9.95
C ILE A 69 -3.53 0.54 11.04
N TYR A 70 -3.08 0.24 12.27
CA TYR A 70 -3.12 1.16 13.39
C TYR A 70 -2.05 2.24 13.29
N ASP A 71 -0.88 1.92 12.74
CA ASP A 71 0.14 2.91 12.37
C ASP A 71 -0.42 3.88 11.33
N ILE A 72 -1.10 3.38 10.29
CA ILE A 72 -1.74 4.21 9.25
C ILE A 72 -2.80 5.13 9.87
N GLN A 73 -3.66 4.60 10.75
CA GLN A 73 -4.66 5.42 11.45
C GLN A 73 -3.99 6.49 12.33
N SER A 74 -2.91 6.14 13.02
CA SER A 74 -2.14 7.08 13.86
C SER A 74 -1.52 8.20 13.01
N ILE A 75 -1.01 7.88 11.82
CA ILE A 75 -0.47 8.86 10.87
C ILE A 75 -1.57 9.84 10.46
N LEU A 76 -2.74 9.36 10.02
CA LEU A 76 -3.85 10.22 9.59
C LEU A 76 -4.39 11.12 10.71
N ILE A 77 -4.32 10.65 11.96
CA ILE A 77 -4.64 11.47 13.13
C ILE A 77 -3.56 12.53 13.36
N SER A 78 -2.28 12.15 13.26
CA SER A 78 -1.15 13.07 13.49
C SER A 78 -1.06 14.18 12.44
N THR A 79 -1.51 13.92 11.22
CA THR A 79 -1.60 14.93 10.14
C THR A 79 -2.83 15.83 10.27
N GLY A 80 -3.72 15.57 11.23
CA GLY A 80 -4.95 16.33 11.44
C GLY A 80 -6.10 15.98 10.48
N ASP A 81 -5.97 14.92 9.68
CA ASP A 81 -7.00 14.51 8.71
C ASP A 81 -8.16 13.78 9.39
N LYS A 82 -7.86 12.96 10.41
CA LYS A 82 -8.86 12.17 11.15
C LYS A 82 -8.91 12.54 12.63
N PRO A 83 -10.08 12.44 13.28
CA PRO A 83 -10.20 12.63 14.72
C PRO A 83 -9.57 11.47 15.50
N GLN A 84 -9.26 11.68 16.79
CA GLN A 84 -8.71 10.63 17.67
C GLN A 84 -9.58 9.36 17.74
N SER A 85 -10.90 9.48 17.57
CA SER A 85 -11.84 8.35 17.53
C SER A 85 -11.61 7.40 16.35
N PHE A 86 -10.87 7.83 15.32
CA PHE A 86 -10.52 7.01 14.18
C PHE A 86 -9.51 5.90 14.54
N TYR A 87 -8.75 6.07 15.62
CA TYR A 87 -7.77 5.07 16.06
C TYR A 87 -8.46 3.77 16.50
N LYS A 88 -8.00 2.65 15.95
CA LYS A 88 -8.60 1.32 16.10
C LYS A 88 -10.07 1.22 15.67
N SER A 89 -10.56 2.19 14.88
CA SER A 89 -11.85 2.07 14.21
C SER A 89 -11.78 1.07 13.06
N HIS A 90 -12.94 0.68 12.54
CA HIS A 90 -13.09 -0.08 11.30
C HIS A 90 -13.55 0.81 10.14
N GLU A 91 -13.24 2.10 10.18
CA GLU A 91 -13.52 3.00 9.07
C GLU A 91 -12.57 2.71 7.91
N TRP A 92 -13.06 2.85 6.68
CA TRP A 92 -12.25 2.69 5.47
C TRP A 92 -11.49 3.97 5.14
N ILE A 93 -10.44 3.87 4.32
CA ILE A 93 -9.68 5.03 3.79
C ILE A 93 -9.74 5.05 2.26
N GLY A 94 -9.71 6.26 1.68
CA GLY A 94 -9.74 6.49 0.24
C GLY A 94 -8.39 6.94 -0.32
N SER A 95 -8.40 7.33 -1.60
CA SER A 95 -7.17 7.72 -2.31
C SER A 95 -6.50 8.97 -1.72
N PHE A 96 -7.28 9.88 -1.11
CA PHE A 96 -6.75 11.07 -0.46
C PHE A 96 -5.90 10.71 0.76
N GLU A 97 -6.46 9.92 1.68
CA GLU A 97 -5.75 9.45 2.88
C GLU A 97 -4.53 8.59 2.51
N VAL A 98 -4.65 7.75 1.46
CA VAL A 98 -3.52 6.97 0.93
C VAL A 98 -2.37 7.89 0.48
N GLY A 99 -2.67 8.95 -0.27
CA GLY A 99 -1.66 9.92 -0.70
C GLY A 99 -1.00 10.65 0.47
N LEU A 100 -1.80 11.08 1.45
CA LEU A 100 -1.31 11.75 2.65
C LEU A 100 -0.33 10.88 3.45
N VAL A 101 -0.65 9.59 3.61
CA VAL A 101 0.23 8.65 4.32
C VAL A 101 1.51 8.38 3.54
N ILE A 102 1.43 8.21 2.21
CA ILE A 102 2.62 8.05 1.36
C ILE A 102 3.54 9.25 1.50
N GLN A 103 3.02 10.48 1.37
CA GLN A 103 3.79 11.71 1.53
C GLN A 103 4.48 11.74 2.90
N THR A 104 3.75 11.39 3.95
CA THR A 104 4.24 11.45 5.34
C THR A 104 5.39 10.48 5.61
N ILE A 105 5.32 9.26 5.07
CA ILE A 105 6.34 8.23 5.37
C ILE A 105 7.47 8.17 4.36
N THR A 106 7.23 8.56 3.11
CA THR A 106 8.22 8.47 2.03
C THR A 106 8.93 9.78 1.76
N ASN A 107 8.38 10.92 2.20
CA ASN A 107 8.82 12.27 1.84
C ASN A 107 8.84 12.53 0.32
N VAL A 108 8.01 11.80 -0.44
CA VAL A 108 7.77 11.99 -1.89
C VAL A 108 6.48 12.74 -2.10
#